data_AF-A0A7X7AY78-F1
#
_entry.id   AF-A0A7X7AY78-F1
#
_cell.length_a   1.000
_cell.length_b   1.000
_cell.length_c   1.000
_cell.angle_alpha   90.00
_cell.angle_beta   90.00
_cell.angle_gamma   90.00
#
_symmetry.space_group_name_H-M   'P 1'
#
loop_
_entity.id
_entity.type
_entity.pdbx_description
1 polymer ?
#
loop_
_entity_poly.entity_id
_entity_poly.type
_entity_poly.pdbx_seq_one_letter_code
_entity_poly.pdbx_strand_id
1 'polypeptide(L)'
;MSELTFPVRYYRIHPYGVGMAQPAKAFLGYAEKRITVPLAEAALVLVHHWNEGFPEGLSPWLEHPECNGYLEYVTRARPIIEERVVPLLADARRAGLTVVHLVSGPYAEKYPQYQATKELAGPEPEPEPGSVRTDWMRERAEECYGPGFWEHHPPTTDTSQPRHRDIPECVRPLPDEIMAANGRQLNRVLRERGIWTLLYTGFLTNVCLTHSPGAMIDMINRGYRCVVLRDCTTSGEQADTVDEMLNYRAAIRYFEYTLAYSALSEEVRRGLG
;
A
#
# COMPACT_ATOMS: atom_id res chain seq x y z
N MET A 1 23.26 4.23 17.89
CA MET A 1 22.11 4.49 17.00
C MET A 1 21.04 3.49 17.33
N SER A 2 19.77 3.88 17.39
CA SER A 2 18.67 2.96 17.67
C SER A 2 18.44 2.03 16.47
N GLU A 3 18.15 0.76 16.75
CA GLU A 3 17.96 -0.30 15.75
C GLU A 3 16.59 -0.94 15.92
N LEU A 4 15.99 -1.36 14.81
CA LEU A 4 14.76 -2.13 14.75
C LEU A 4 15.11 -3.56 14.33
N THR A 5 14.78 -4.55 15.18
CA THR A 5 14.98 -5.97 14.87
C THR A 5 13.67 -6.75 14.97
N PHE A 6 13.29 -7.43 13.89
CA PHE A 6 12.06 -8.20 13.80
C PHE A 6 12.21 -9.42 12.87
N PRO A 7 11.43 -10.49 13.08
CA PRO A 7 11.35 -11.61 12.15
C PRO A 7 10.65 -11.21 10.85
N VAL A 8 11.17 -11.75 9.75
CA VAL A 8 10.58 -11.68 8.42
C VAL A 8 10.40 -13.08 7.84
N ARG A 9 9.36 -13.26 7.03
CA ARG A 9 9.00 -14.49 6.34
C ARG A 9 9.22 -14.35 4.84
N TYR A 10 9.66 -15.43 4.21
CA TYR A 10 9.85 -15.57 2.76
C TYR A 10 9.56 -17.02 2.34
N TYR A 11 9.51 -17.27 1.04
CA TYR A 11 9.22 -18.59 0.49
C TYR A 11 10.30 -19.03 -0.50
N ARG A 12 10.82 -20.24 -0.30
CA ARG A 12 11.95 -20.78 -1.04
C ARG A 12 11.47 -21.71 -2.15
N ILE A 13 11.69 -21.30 -3.39
CA ILE A 13 11.28 -22.01 -4.62
C ILE A 13 12.37 -22.92 -5.20
N HIS A 14 13.22 -23.47 -4.33
CA HIS A 14 14.28 -24.41 -4.68
C HIS A 14 14.17 -25.66 -3.79
N PRO A 15 14.77 -26.81 -4.16
CA PRO A 15 15.50 -27.07 -5.40
C PRO A 15 14.58 -27.23 -6.63
N TYR A 16 15.20 -27.16 -7.81
CA TYR A 16 14.65 -27.61 -9.09
C TYR A 16 15.62 -28.65 -9.69
N GLY A 17 15.11 -29.76 -10.22
CA GLY A 17 15.94 -30.84 -10.75
C GLY A 17 15.32 -31.54 -11.96
N VAL A 18 16.18 -32.16 -12.79
CA VAL A 18 15.77 -32.95 -13.95
C VAL A 18 14.88 -34.11 -13.51
N GLY A 19 13.79 -34.36 -14.23
CA GLY A 19 12.87 -35.48 -13.97
C GLY A 19 11.78 -35.22 -12.93
N MET A 20 11.69 -34.00 -12.36
CA MET A 20 10.60 -33.64 -11.45
C MET A 20 9.29 -33.41 -12.21
N ALA A 21 8.29 -34.27 -12.00
CA ALA A 21 6.97 -34.15 -12.64
C ALA A 21 6.18 -32.91 -12.18
N GLN A 22 6.33 -32.50 -10.91
CA GLN A 22 5.70 -31.31 -10.34
C GLN A 22 6.69 -30.57 -9.44
N PRO A 23 7.59 -29.76 -10.01
CA PRO A 23 8.68 -29.12 -9.25
C PRO A 23 8.22 -28.30 -8.05
N ALA A 24 7.05 -27.66 -8.13
CA ALA A 24 6.49 -26.87 -7.04
C ALA A 24 6.25 -27.67 -5.74
N LYS A 25 6.03 -28.99 -5.83
CA LYS A 25 5.90 -29.86 -4.64
C LYS A 25 7.23 -30.11 -3.93
N ALA A 26 8.36 -29.86 -4.59
CA ALA A 26 9.70 -30.04 -4.02
C ALA A 26 10.26 -28.76 -3.39
N PHE A 27 9.57 -27.62 -3.53
CA PHE A 27 10.01 -26.35 -2.95
C PHE A 27 10.14 -26.44 -1.43
N LEU A 28 11.25 -25.93 -0.88
CA LEU A 28 11.50 -25.90 0.57
C LEU A 28 10.50 -25.06 1.37
N GLY A 29 9.67 -24.28 0.69
CA GLY A 29 8.54 -23.61 1.29
C GLY A 29 8.93 -22.42 2.16
N TYR A 30 8.08 -22.12 3.14
CA TYR A 30 8.26 -20.99 4.03
C TYR A 30 9.53 -21.11 4.89
N ALA A 31 10.17 -19.98 5.12
CA ALA A 31 11.23 -19.83 6.10
C ALA A 31 11.16 -18.44 6.73
N GLU A 32 11.80 -18.31 7.90
CA GLU A 32 11.90 -17.07 8.64
C GLU A 32 13.35 -16.74 8.95
N LYS A 33 13.63 -15.45 9.09
CA LYS A 33 14.89 -14.95 9.64
C LYS A 33 14.63 -13.63 10.35
N ARG A 34 15.54 -13.24 11.25
CA ARG A 34 15.52 -11.87 11.80
C ARG A 34 16.31 -10.95 10.90
N ILE A 35 15.82 -9.73 10.72
CA ILE A 35 16.60 -8.63 10.15
C ILE A 35 16.72 -7.53 11.19
N THR A 36 17.88 -6.88 11.18
CA THR A 36 18.17 -5.68 11.99
C THR A 36 18.43 -4.53 11.04
N VAL A 37 17.88 -3.37 11.35
CA VAL A 37 18.05 -2.15 10.56
C VAL A 37 18.16 -0.94 11.49
N PRO A 38 19.08 0.01 11.25
CA PRO A 38 19.06 1.28 11.97
C PRO A 38 17.73 2.00 11.76
N LEU A 39 17.12 2.54 12.81
CA LEU A 39 15.83 3.24 12.70
C LEU A 39 15.87 4.41 11.70
N ALA A 40 17.01 5.12 11.65
CA ALA A 40 17.23 6.21 10.71
C ALA A 40 17.27 5.78 9.23
N GLU A 41 17.47 4.49 8.95
CA GLU A 41 17.56 3.93 7.60
C GLU A 41 16.26 3.19 7.17
N ALA A 42 15.22 3.27 8.01
CA ALA A 42 13.94 2.61 7.80
C ALA A 42 12.76 3.60 7.79
N ALA A 43 11.70 3.24 7.07
CA ALA A 43 10.44 3.98 7.09
C ALA A 43 9.22 3.05 7.12
N LEU A 44 8.16 3.50 7.80
CA LEU A 44 6.81 2.95 7.70
C LEU A 44 6.06 3.69 6.59
N VAL A 45 5.56 2.96 5.59
CA VAL A 45 4.89 3.51 4.40
C VAL A 45 3.42 3.09 4.40
N LEU A 46 2.54 4.07 4.55
CA LEU A 46 1.08 3.90 4.52
C LEU A 46 0.57 4.16 3.10
N VAL A 47 0.21 3.11 2.37
CA VAL A 47 -0.30 3.23 1.00
C VAL A 47 -1.81 3.38 1.01
N HIS A 48 -2.31 4.52 0.52
CA HIS A 48 -3.73 4.75 0.25
C HIS A 48 -4.65 4.36 1.42
N HIS A 49 -4.31 4.80 2.64
CA HIS A 49 -5.21 4.69 3.78
C HIS A 49 -6.28 5.77 3.63
N TRP A 50 -7.30 5.46 2.85
CA TRP A 50 -8.41 6.36 2.61
C TRP A 50 -9.47 6.23 3.70
N ASN A 51 -10.23 7.30 3.90
CA ASN A 51 -11.28 7.42 4.91
C ASN A 51 -12.59 6.73 4.52
N GLU A 52 -12.63 5.94 3.44
CA GLU A 52 -13.86 5.22 3.08
C GLU A 52 -14.25 4.23 4.19
N GLY A 53 -15.54 4.23 4.54
CA GLY A 53 -16.06 3.42 5.66
C GLY A 53 -15.89 4.03 7.05
N PHE A 54 -15.22 5.18 7.16
CA PHE A 54 -15.17 5.99 8.38
C PHE A 54 -16.28 7.06 8.41
N PRO A 55 -16.72 7.54 9.59
CA PRO A 55 -17.77 8.56 9.70
C PRO A 55 -17.48 9.86 8.94
N GLU A 56 -16.21 10.25 8.87
CA GLU A 56 -15.72 11.46 8.20
C GLU A 56 -15.50 11.30 6.69
N GLY A 57 -15.60 10.09 6.16
CA GLY A 57 -15.31 9.80 4.75
C GLY A 57 -16.51 9.38 3.92
N LEU A 58 -16.19 8.90 2.72
CA LEU A 58 -17.21 8.36 1.82
C LEU A 58 -17.80 7.08 2.44
N SER A 59 -19.13 7.02 2.48
CA SER A 59 -19.83 5.80 2.86
C SER A 59 -19.70 4.81 1.70
N PRO A 60 -19.28 3.55 1.92
CA PRO A 60 -19.27 2.54 0.86
C PRO A 60 -20.70 2.26 0.33
N TRP A 61 -21.72 2.60 1.12
CA TRP A 61 -23.14 2.56 0.75
C TRP A 61 -23.56 3.87 0.06
N LEU A 62 -22.86 4.23 -1.03
CA LEU A 62 -23.17 5.39 -1.85
C LEU A 62 -24.59 5.28 -2.45
N GLU A 63 -25.11 6.41 -2.95
CA GLU A 63 -26.41 6.51 -3.63
C GLU A 63 -26.54 5.56 -4.85
N HIS A 64 -25.40 5.05 -5.35
CA HIS A 64 -25.26 4.21 -6.54
C HIS A 64 -24.63 2.83 -6.21
N PRO A 65 -25.37 1.93 -5.53
CA PRO A 65 -24.86 0.60 -5.17
C PRO A 65 -24.55 -0.30 -6.39
N GLU A 66 -25.08 0.01 -7.56
CA GLU A 66 -24.77 -0.66 -8.82
C GLU A 66 -23.32 -0.47 -9.27
N CYS A 67 -22.67 0.61 -8.82
CA CYS A 67 -21.33 1.01 -9.27
C CYS A 67 -20.26 0.98 -8.17
N ASN A 68 -20.57 0.48 -6.97
CA ASN A 68 -19.69 0.57 -5.81
C ASN A 68 -18.90 -0.72 -5.48
N GLY A 69 -19.02 -1.77 -6.30
CA GLY A 69 -18.41 -3.08 -6.04
C GLY A 69 -16.88 -3.04 -5.84
N TYR A 70 -16.21 -2.03 -6.39
CA TYR A 70 -14.78 -1.78 -6.17
C TYR A 70 -14.41 -1.44 -4.71
N LEU A 71 -15.39 -1.07 -3.87
CA LEU A 71 -15.24 -0.76 -2.44
C LEU A 71 -15.47 -1.97 -1.52
N GLU A 72 -15.65 -3.18 -2.08
CA GLU A 72 -15.95 -4.41 -1.32
C GLU A 72 -15.00 -4.62 -0.12
N TYR A 73 -13.74 -4.24 -0.26
CA TYR A 73 -12.71 -4.39 0.76
C TYR A 73 -12.85 -3.48 1.98
N VAL A 74 -13.63 -2.39 1.89
CA VAL A 74 -13.71 -1.34 2.92
C VAL A 74 -14.11 -1.90 4.27
N THR A 75 -15.01 -2.89 4.28
CA THR A 75 -15.46 -3.59 5.50
C THR A 75 -14.33 -4.32 6.22
N ARG A 76 -13.31 -4.79 5.49
CA ARG A 76 -12.09 -5.40 6.05
C ARG A 76 -11.01 -4.37 6.36
N ALA A 77 -10.85 -3.34 5.53
CA ALA A 77 -9.80 -2.36 5.69
C ALA A 77 -9.95 -1.53 6.97
N ARG A 78 -11.17 -1.10 7.33
CA ARG A 78 -11.38 -0.28 8.51
C ARG A 78 -10.92 -0.95 9.82
N PRO A 79 -11.35 -2.19 10.17
CA PRO A 79 -10.83 -2.89 11.33
C PRO A 79 -9.32 -3.09 11.28
N ILE A 80 -8.73 -3.37 10.11
CA ILE A 80 -7.27 -3.47 9.97
C ILE A 80 -6.58 -2.14 10.30
N ILE A 81 -7.13 -1.01 9.85
CA ILE A 81 -6.60 0.31 10.18
C ILE A 81 -6.68 0.54 11.69
N GLU A 82 -7.87 0.38 12.28
CA GLU A 82 -8.14 0.67 13.69
C GLU A 82 -7.35 -0.26 14.63
N GLU A 83 -7.29 -1.56 14.34
CA GLU A 83 -6.73 -2.57 15.26
C GLU A 83 -5.25 -2.89 15.03
N ARG A 84 -4.72 -2.63 13.83
CA ARG A 84 -3.35 -3.00 13.45
C ARG A 84 -2.50 -1.80 13.09
N VAL A 85 -2.99 -0.94 12.19
CA VAL A 85 -2.21 0.20 11.69
C VAL A 85 -2.08 1.30 12.73
N VAL A 86 -3.16 1.69 13.41
CA VAL A 86 -3.13 2.73 14.46
C VAL A 86 -2.11 2.42 15.56
N PRO A 87 -2.11 1.23 16.20
CA PRO A 87 -1.12 0.95 17.23
C PRO A 87 0.30 0.83 16.68
N LEU A 88 0.49 0.30 15.47
CA LEU A 88 1.79 0.27 14.81
C LEU A 88 2.33 1.68 14.54
N LEU A 89 1.48 2.57 14.03
CA LEU A 89 1.82 3.95 13.71
C LEU A 89 2.18 4.73 14.98
N ALA A 90 1.45 4.52 16.07
CA ALA A 90 1.76 5.12 17.35
C ALA A 90 3.15 4.70 17.88
N ASP A 91 3.47 3.40 17.80
CA ASP A 91 4.77 2.87 18.23
C ASP A 91 5.90 3.35 17.30
N ALA A 92 5.66 3.41 15.98
CA ALA A 92 6.60 3.96 15.00
C ALA A 92 6.94 5.42 15.30
N ARG A 93 5.92 6.26 15.53
CA ARG A 93 6.08 7.67 15.92
C ARG A 93 6.87 7.81 17.23
N ARG A 94 6.53 7.03 18.26
CA ARG A 94 7.22 7.05 19.56
C ARG A 94 8.69 6.68 19.44
N ALA A 95 9.02 5.71 18.58
CA ALA A 95 10.38 5.26 18.34
C ALA A 95 11.19 6.21 17.41
N GLY A 96 10.54 7.21 16.79
CA GLY A 96 11.18 8.09 15.81
C GLY A 96 11.46 7.41 14.46
N LEU A 97 10.69 6.35 14.13
CA LEU A 97 10.73 5.76 12.79
C LEU A 97 10.14 6.76 11.79
N THR A 98 10.78 6.92 10.63
CA THR A 98 10.24 7.79 9.58
C THR A 98 8.88 7.27 9.10
N VAL A 99 7.87 8.13 9.06
CA VAL A 99 6.53 7.79 8.54
C VAL A 99 6.32 8.48 7.19
N VAL A 100 5.83 7.71 6.23
CA VAL A 100 5.49 8.13 4.87
C VAL A 100 4.03 7.80 4.60
N HIS A 101 3.25 8.78 4.17
CA HIS A 101 1.94 8.56 3.57
C HIS A 101 2.08 8.59 2.06
N LEU A 102 1.93 7.44 1.43
CA LEU A 102 1.82 7.35 -0.02
C LEU A 102 0.37 7.61 -0.40
N VAL A 103 0.13 8.78 -1.00
CA VAL A 103 -1.19 9.32 -1.30
C VAL A 103 -1.49 9.31 -2.78
N SER A 104 -2.76 9.53 -3.13
CA SER A 104 -3.23 9.59 -4.52
C SER A 104 -4.02 10.86 -4.78
N GLY A 105 -3.92 11.39 -6.00
CA GLY A 105 -4.89 12.37 -6.49
C GLY A 105 -4.85 13.74 -5.81
N PRO A 106 -5.86 14.59 -6.06
CA PRO A 106 -5.85 16.01 -5.70
C PRO A 106 -6.03 16.30 -4.20
N TYR A 107 -6.60 15.39 -3.40
CA TYR A 107 -6.82 15.65 -1.97
C TYR A 107 -5.50 15.91 -1.22
N ALA A 108 -4.38 15.40 -1.74
CA ALA A 108 -3.05 15.63 -1.19
C ALA A 108 -2.63 17.11 -1.22
N GLU A 109 -3.14 17.91 -2.15
CA GLU A 109 -2.72 19.30 -2.37
C GLU A 109 -2.96 20.22 -1.16
N LYS A 110 -3.92 19.88 -0.29
CA LYS A 110 -4.17 20.68 0.94
C LYS A 110 -3.15 20.42 2.06
N TYR A 111 -2.34 19.37 1.95
CA TYR A 111 -1.39 18.99 2.99
C TYR A 111 -0.03 19.68 2.81
N PRO A 112 0.44 20.46 3.79
CA PRO A 112 1.76 21.09 3.73
C PRO A 112 2.92 20.10 3.53
N GLN A 113 2.81 18.90 4.10
CA GLN A 113 3.80 17.82 3.96
C GLN A 113 3.97 17.37 2.50
N TYR A 114 2.87 17.36 1.74
CA TYR A 114 2.90 17.03 0.32
C TYR A 114 3.50 18.16 -0.51
N GLN A 115 3.17 19.42 -0.20
CA GLN A 115 3.78 20.58 -0.87
C GLN A 115 5.31 20.61 -0.67
N ALA A 116 5.78 20.38 0.56
CA ALA A 116 7.22 20.28 0.85
C ALA A 116 7.91 19.18 0.04
N THR A 117 7.24 18.03 -0.14
CA THR A 117 7.76 16.92 -0.94
C THR A 117 7.79 17.25 -2.43
N LYS A 118 6.76 17.94 -2.96
CA LYS A 118 6.73 18.43 -4.35
C LYS A 118 7.86 19.43 -4.61
N GLU A 119 8.06 20.39 -3.72
CA GLU A 119 9.15 21.36 -3.81
C GLU A 119 10.50 20.66 -3.85
N LEU A 120 10.73 19.69 -2.96
CA LEU A 120 11.98 18.93 -2.91
C LEU A 120 12.21 18.04 -4.15
N ALA A 121 11.14 17.41 -4.65
CA ALA A 121 11.19 16.58 -5.84
C ALA A 121 11.43 17.39 -7.11
N GLY A 122 11.04 18.67 -7.11
CA GLY A 122 11.03 19.51 -8.30
C GLY A 122 9.96 19.06 -9.31
N PRO A 123 9.90 19.74 -10.48
CA PRO A 123 8.84 19.52 -11.46
C PRO A 123 8.77 18.06 -11.91
N GLU A 124 7.55 17.58 -12.14
CA GLU A 124 7.33 16.26 -12.74
C GLU A 124 7.77 16.28 -14.21
N PRO A 125 8.34 15.18 -14.71
CA PRO A 125 8.65 15.07 -16.13
C PRO A 125 7.35 15.06 -16.94
N GLU A 126 7.44 15.56 -18.17
CA GLU A 126 6.35 15.40 -19.14
C GLU A 126 6.05 13.91 -19.33
N PRO A 127 4.78 13.49 -19.26
CA PRO A 127 4.42 12.10 -19.49
C PRO A 127 4.71 11.72 -20.95
N GLU A 128 5.22 10.50 -21.16
CA GLU A 128 5.33 9.97 -22.52
C GLU A 128 3.94 9.80 -23.15
N PRO A 129 3.81 10.01 -24.48
CA PRO A 129 2.54 9.78 -25.17
C PRO A 129 2.02 8.36 -24.94
N GLY A 130 0.74 8.26 -24.55
CA GLY A 130 0.07 6.98 -24.34
C GLY A 130 -0.33 6.28 -25.65
N SER A 131 -1.12 5.22 -25.50
CA SER A 131 -1.74 4.49 -26.62
C SER A 131 -2.59 5.41 -27.50
N VAL A 132 -2.57 5.15 -28.82
CA VAL A 132 -3.42 5.85 -29.81
C VAL A 132 -4.93 5.57 -29.65
N ARG A 133 -5.30 4.59 -28.82
CA ARG A 133 -6.70 4.24 -28.48
C ARG A 133 -6.81 3.83 -27.00
N THR A 134 -7.77 4.41 -26.30
CA THR A 134 -8.02 4.23 -24.86
C THR A 134 -9.51 4.15 -24.51
N ASP A 135 -10.39 4.23 -25.50
CA ASP A 135 -11.85 4.06 -25.41
C ASP A 135 -12.24 2.77 -24.69
N TRP A 136 -11.55 1.68 -24.99
CA TRP A 136 -11.77 0.37 -24.34
C TRP A 136 -11.65 0.42 -22.81
N MET A 137 -10.86 1.35 -22.23
CA MET A 137 -10.73 1.46 -20.78
C MET A 137 -12.04 1.95 -20.13
N ARG A 138 -12.71 2.89 -20.79
CA ARG A 138 -14.02 3.39 -20.36
C ARG A 138 -15.06 2.29 -20.50
N GLU A 139 -15.11 1.65 -21.66
CA GLU A 139 -16.05 0.56 -21.97
C GLU A 139 -15.90 -0.59 -20.96
N ARG A 140 -14.68 -1.08 -20.74
CA ARG A 140 -14.42 -2.15 -19.77
C ARG A 140 -14.83 -1.75 -18.35
N ALA A 141 -14.58 -0.51 -17.94
CA ALA A 141 -14.95 -0.06 -16.60
C ALA A 141 -16.47 -0.06 -16.41
N GLU A 142 -17.24 0.37 -17.41
CA GLU A 142 -18.71 0.26 -17.42
C GLU A 142 -19.17 -1.20 -17.34
N GLU A 143 -18.55 -2.09 -18.13
CA GLU A 143 -18.87 -3.53 -18.12
C GLU A 143 -18.55 -4.21 -16.78
N CYS A 144 -17.43 -3.85 -16.15
CA CYS A 144 -16.93 -4.51 -14.94
C CYS A 144 -17.49 -3.92 -13.64
N TYR A 145 -17.69 -2.61 -13.60
CA TYR A 145 -18.11 -1.90 -12.39
C TYR A 145 -19.56 -1.48 -12.42
N GLY A 146 -20.24 -1.50 -13.56
CA GLY A 146 -21.65 -1.18 -13.70
C GLY A 146 -21.92 0.01 -14.62
N PRO A 147 -23.11 0.09 -15.24
CA PRO A 147 -23.51 1.23 -16.06
C PRO A 147 -23.52 2.55 -15.27
N GLY A 148 -22.95 3.60 -15.85
CA GLY A 148 -22.81 4.91 -15.22
C GLY A 148 -21.63 5.02 -14.25
N PHE A 149 -20.68 4.08 -14.31
CA PHE A 149 -19.54 4.07 -13.41
C PHE A 149 -18.77 5.39 -13.46
N TRP A 150 -18.55 5.99 -14.63
CA TRP A 150 -17.76 7.23 -14.70
C TRP A 150 -18.50 8.47 -14.21
N GLU A 151 -19.82 8.46 -14.23
CA GLU A 151 -20.69 9.54 -13.78
C GLU A 151 -20.92 9.47 -12.26
N HIS A 152 -21.02 8.25 -11.73
CA HIS A 152 -21.39 7.99 -10.33
C HIS A 152 -20.22 7.57 -9.45
N HIS A 153 -19.11 7.11 -10.03
CA HIS A 153 -17.87 6.94 -9.28
C HIS A 153 -17.51 8.33 -8.76
N PRO A 154 -17.49 8.54 -7.43
CA PRO A 154 -17.26 9.85 -6.87
C PRO A 154 -15.96 10.38 -7.48
N PRO A 155 -15.95 11.57 -8.09
CA PRO A 155 -14.71 12.21 -8.40
C PRO A 155 -14.04 12.41 -7.04
N THR A 156 -13.07 11.56 -6.74
CA THR A 156 -12.23 11.56 -5.52
C THR A 156 -11.41 12.85 -5.35
N THR A 157 -11.73 13.84 -6.19
CA THR A 157 -11.07 15.09 -6.48
C THR A 157 -11.95 16.28 -6.14
N ASP A 158 -13.27 16.11 -5.95
CA ASP A 158 -14.16 17.20 -5.53
C ASP A 158 -14.13 17.37 -4.01
N THR A 159 -13.14 18.11 -3.54
CA THR A 159 -12.97 18.44 -2.12
C THR A 159 -13.98 19.47 -1.62
N SER A 160 -14.91 19.95 -2.47
CA SER A 160 -15.97 20.87 -2.05
C SER A 160 -17.18 20.16 -1.44
N GLN A 161 -17.29 18.84 -1.64
CA GLN A 161 -18.34 18.04 -1.04
C GLN A 161 -18.11 17.84 0.46
N PRO A 162 -19.18 17.75 1.28
CA PRO A 162 -19.05 17.55 2.73
C PRO A 162 -18.44 16.20 3.11
N ARG A 163 -18.47 15.21 2.20
CA ARG A 163 -17.76 13.94 2.31
C ARG A 163 -16.98 13.71 1.03
N HIS A 164 -15.67 13.55 1.16
CA HIS A 164 -14.76 13.28 0.06
C HIS A 164 -13.67 12.31 0.51
N ARG A 165 -12.99 11.72 -0.48
CA ARG A 165 -11.82 10.88 -0.22
C ARG A 165 -10.73 11.71 0.46
N ASP A 166 -10.24 11.19 1.58
CA ASP A 166 -9.14 11.76 2.35
C ASP A 166 -8.44 10.69 3.19
N ILE A 167 -7.50 11.07 4.05
CA ILE A 167 -6.90 10.19 5.08
C ILE A 167 -7.78 10.20 6.34
N PRO A 168 -8.14 9.03 6.92
CA PRO A 168 -8.97 8.97 8.11
C PRO A 168 -8.24 9.59 9.31
N GLU A 169 -9.01 10.15 10.23
CA GLU A 169 -8.47 10.97 11.32
C GLU A 169 -7.47 10.18 12.20
N CYS A 170 -7.75 8.90 12.44
CA CYS A 170 -6.93 8.02 13.27
C CYS A 170 -5.51 7.76 12.73
N VAL A 171 -5.26 7.97 11.44
CA VAL A 171 -3.92 7.85 10.82
C VAL A 171 -3.52 9.11 10.05
N ARG A 172 -4.09 10.27 10.37
CA ARG A 172 -3.76 11.54 9.71
C ARG A 172 -2.25 11.86 9.86
N PRO A 173 -1.60 12.46 8.83
CA PRO A 173 -0.20 12.83 8.89
C PRO A 173 0.09 13.87 9.97
N LEU A 174 1.21 13.69 10.70
CA LEU A 174 1.79 14.71 11.56
C LEU A 174 2.65 15.70 10.74
N PRO A 175 2.94 16.91 11.26
CA PRO A 175 3.64 17.96 10.50
C PRO A 175 5.03 17.55 9.95
N ASP A 176 5.73 16.64 10.60
CA ASP A 176 7.08 16.17 10.27
C ASP A 176 7.12 14.89 9.42
N GLU A 177 5.94 14.32 9.12
CA GLU A 177 5.80 13.11 8.30
C GLU A 177 5.87 13.42 6.81
N ILE A 178 6.27 12.44 6.01
CA ILE A 178 6.44 12.59 4.57
C ILE A 178 5.12 12.27 3.87
N MET A 179 4.77 13.03 2.82
CA MET A 179 3.69 12.67 1.91
C MET A 179 4.19 12.67 0.47
N ALA A 180 4.02 11.57 -0.24
CA ALA A 180 4.43 11.45 -1.64
C ALA A 180 3.29 10.85 -2.47
N ALA A 181 3.17 11.26 -3.74
CA ALA A 181 2.17 10.74 -4.66
C ALA A 181 2.74 9.76 -5.70
N ASN A 182 4.06 9.65 -5.80
CA ASN A 182 4.72 8.72 -6.72
C ASN A 182 6.13 8.33 -6.25
N GLY A 183 6.73 7.35 -6.92
CA GLY A 183 8.04 6.83 -6.56
C GLY A 183 9.18 7.78 -6.87
N ARG A 184 9.04 8.75 -7.77
CA ARG A 184 10.07 9.77 -8.00
C ARG A 184 10.19 10.68 -6.78
N GLN A 185 9.06 11.22 -6.34
CA GLN A 185 8.95 12.05 -5.13
C GLN A 185 9.44 11.29 -3.90
N LEU A 186 8.94 10.07 -3.70
CA LEU A 186 9.34 9.24 -2.57
C LEU A 186 10.85 8.92 -2.61
N ASN A 187 11.36 8.45 -3.74
CA ASN A 187 12.78 8.13 -3.91
C ASN A 187 13.69 9.35 -3.67
N ARG A 188 13.26 10.56 -4.04
CA ARG A 188 14.01 11.78 -3.75
C ARG A 188 14.20 11.96 -2.24
N VAL A 189 13.10 11.91 -1.48
CA VAL A 189 13.12 12.09 -0.03
C VAL A 189 13.92 10.99 0.66
N LEU A 190 13.71 9.72 0.28
CA LEU A 190 14.38 8.59 0.91
C LEU A 190 15.90 8.63 0.70
N ARG A 191 16.36 9.00 -0.50
CA ARG A 191 17.80 9.15 -0.79
C ARG A 191 18.45 10.25 0.03
N GLU A 192 17.76 11.36 0.25
CA GLU A 192 18.26 12.46 1.08
C GLU A 192 18.39 12.07 2.55
N ARG A 193 17.48 11.21 3.03
CA ARG A 193 17.46 10.72 4.42
C ARG A 193 18.28 9.45 4.65
N GLY A 194 18.87 8.86 3.61
CA GLY A 194 19.61 7.60 3.72
C GLY A 194 18.74 6.38 4.05
N ILE A 195 17.43 6.46 3.76
CA ILE A 195 16.48 5.38 4.03
C ILE A 195 16.49 4.39 2.88
N TRP A 196 16.55 3.09 3.18
CA TRP A 196 16.53 2.03 2.17
C TRP A 196 15.67 0.82 2.53
N THR A 197 15.19 0.73 3.78
CA THR A 197 14.25 -0.32 4.21
C THR A 197 12.85 0.26 4.40
N LEU A 198 11.86 -0.31 3.71
CA LEU A 198 10.49 0.20 3.69
C LEU A 198 9.52 -0.87 4.22
N LEU A 199 8.77 -0.53 5.28
CA LEU A 199 7.73 -1.37 5.86
C LEU A 199 6.38 -0.88 5.34
N TYR A 200 5.71 -1.71 4.54
CA TYR A 200 4.51 -1.32 3.82
C TYR A 200 3.23 -1.79 4.51
N THR A 201 2.30 -0.86 4.71
CA THR A 201 0.89 -1.11 5.03
C THR A 201 0.01 -0.54 3.93
N GLY A 202 -1.27 -0.91 3.89
CA GLY A 202 -2.25 -0.25 3.04
C GLY A 202 -3.04 -1.17 2.13
N PHE A 203 -3.79 -0.58 1.20
CA PHE A 203 -4.84 -1.30 0.47
C PHE A 203 -4.86 -0.89 -1.00
N LEU A 204 -5.13 -1.79 -1.94
CA LEU A 204 -5.29 -3.25 -1.79
C LEU A 204 -3.96 -3.98 -2.03
N THR A 205 -3.75 -5.12 -1.37
CA THR A 205 -2.53 -5.95 -1.51
C THR A 205 -2.25 -6.27 -2.98
N ASN A 206 -3.24 -6.74 -3.72
CA ASN A 206 -3.15 -7.13 -5.13
C ASN A 206 -3.33 -5.96 -6.13
N VAL A 207 -3.49 -4.73 -5.65
CA VAL A 207 -3.67 -3.54 -6.49
C VAL A 207 -2.68 -2.46 -6.05
N CYS A 208 -3.13 -1.43 -5.35
CA CYS A 208 -2.33 -0.24 -5.07
C CYS A 208 -1.06 -0.54 -4.27
N LEU A 209 -1.12 -1.42 -3.28
CA LEU A 209 0.06 -1.78 -2.49
C LEU A 209 1.17 -2.42 -3.35
N THR A 210 0.78 -3.17 -4.38
CA THR A 210 1.72 -3.77 -5.32
C THR A 210 2.16 -2.79 -6.40
N HIS A 211 1.21 -2.05 -6.99
CA HIS A 211 1.38 -1.42 -8.31
C HIS A 211 1.37 0.11 -8.32
N SER A 212 0.88 0.79 -7.28
CA SER A 212 0.85 2.24 -7.30
C SER A 212 2.27 2.83 -7.40
N PRO A 213 2.45 3.97 -8.09
CA PRO A 213 3.73 4.67 -8.09
C PRO A 213 4.19 4.95 -6.64
N GLY A 214 5.43 4.58 -6.31
CA GLY A 214 5.98 4.65 -4.95
C GLY A 214 5.62 3.48 -4.03
N ALA A 215 4.80 2.53 -4.50
CA ALA A 215 4.49 1.30 -3.79
C ALA A 215 5.52 0.19 -4.09
N MET A 216 5.20 -1.05 -3.73
CA MET A 216 6.17 -2.15 -3.63
C MET A 216 6.99 -2.36 -4.92
N ILE A 217 6.36 -2.57 -6.08
CA ILE A 217 7.12 -2.87 -7.32
C ILE A 217 8.03 -1.71 -7.74
N ASP A 218 7.52 -0.48 -7.70
CA ASP A 218 8.29 0.72 -8.09
C ASP A 218 9.54 0.86 -7.21
N MET A 219 9.39 0.73 -5.90
CA MET A 219 10.51 0.88 -4.97
C MET A 219 11.46 -0.32 -4.97
N ILE A 220 10.97 -1.54 -5.19
CA ILE A 220 11.83 -2.71 -5.39
C ILE A 220 12.68 -2.56 -6.64
N ASN A 221 12.11 -2.09 -7.75
CA ASN A 221 12.84 -1.83 -8.98
C ASN A 221 13.92 -0.75 -8.83
N ARG A 222 13.82 0.10 -7.81
CA ARG A 222 14.82 1.11 -7.43
C ARG A 222 15.85 0.58 -6.41
N GLY A 223 15.74 -0.67 -5.97
CA GLY A 223 16.69 -1.32 -5.08
C GLY A 223 16.37 -1.20 -3.58
N TYR A 224 15.18 -0.71 -3.20
CA TYR A 224 14.78 -0.64 -1.80
C TYR A 224 14.42 -2.02 -1.25
N ARG A 225 14.82 -2.30 0.00
CA ARG A 225 14.38 -3.49 0.71
C ARG A 225 12.96 -3.27 1.24
N CYS A 226 12.00 -3.90 0.59
CA CYS A 226 10.59 -3.77 0.97
C CYS A 226 10.14 -4.96 1.84
N VAL A 227 9.30 -4.67 2.83
CA VAL A 227 8.64 -5.65 3.69
C VAL A 227 7.16 -5.34 3.72
N VAL A 228 6.29 -6.27 3.32
CA VAL A 228 4.85 -6.12 3.50
C VAL A 228 4.44 -6.53 4.91
N LEU A 229 3.74 -5.66 5.63
CA LEU A 229 3.13 -6.02 6.92
C LEU A 229 1.80 -6.70 6.63
N ARG A 230 1.84 -8.04 6.59
CA ARG A 230 0.77 -8.86 6.00
C ARG A 230 -0.55 -8.77 6.77
N ASP A 231 -0.51 -8.40 8.05
CA ASP A 231 -1.69 -8.13 8.89
C ASP A 231 -2.14 -6.66 8.85
N CYS A 232 -1.51 -5.80 8.06
CA CYS A 232 -1.88 -4.39 7.84
C CYS A 232 -2.34 -4.13 6.39
N THR A 233 -2.92 -5.12 5.74
CA THR A 233 -3.42 -5.04 4.36
C THR A 233 -4.50 -6.10 4.09
N THR A 234 -5.30 -5.89 3.05
CA THR A 234 -6.20 -6.89 2.44
C THR A 234 -6.20 -6.70 0.93
N SER A 235 -6.62 -7.72 0.19
CA SER A 235 -6.96 -7.67 -1.24
C SER A 235 -8.43 -7.29 -1.47
N GLY A 236 -8.73 -6.96 -2.73
CA GLY A 236 -10.08 -7.13 -3.27
C GLY A 236 -10.31 -8.60 -3.65
N GLU A 237 -11.46 -9.14 -3.28
CA GLU A 237 -11.85 -10.53 -3.54
C GLU A 237 -13.07 -10.59 -4.48
N GLN A 238 -13.36 -11.78 -4.98
CA GLN A 238 -14.52 -12.13 -5.80
C GLN A 238 -15.33 -13.22 -5.08
N ALA A 239 -16.53 -13.50 -5.59
CA ALA A 239 -17.43 -14.49 -4.99
C ALA A 239 -16.80 -15.88 -4.81
N ASP A 240 -15.89 -16.27 -5.70
CA ASP A 240 -15.18 -17.56 -5.69
C ASP A 240 -13.86 -17.54 -4.90
N THR A 241 -13.41 -16.36 -4.45
CA THR A 241 -12.12 -16.20 -3.76
C THR A 241 -12.25 -15.68 -2.32
N VAL A 242 -13.36 -15.04 -1.97
CA VAL A 242 -13.54 -14.35 -0.68
C VAL A 242 -13.54 -15.29 0.53
N ASP A 243 -14.15 -16.47 0.43
CA ASP A 243 -14.28 -17.40 1.57
C ASP A 243 -12.92 -17.86 2.10
N GLU A 244 -11.95 -18.06 1.20
CA GLU A 244 -10.60 -18.47 1.54
C GLU A 244 -9.57 -17.32 1.43
N MET A 245 -10.02 -16.11 1.08
CA MET A 245 -9.17 -14.95 0.81
C MET A 245 -8.06 -15.27 -0.20
N LEU A 246 -8.42 -15.93 -1.31
CA LEU A 246 -7.45 -16.50 -2.24
C LEU A 246 -6.59 -15.43 -2.92
N ASN A 247 -7.16 -14.27 -3.27
CA ASN A 247 -6.37 -13.20 -3.88
C ASN A 247 -5.36 -12.61 -2.89
N TYR A 248 -5.76 -12.39 -1.64
CA TYR A 248 -4.86 -11.95 -0.58
C TYR A 248 -3.70 -12.95 -0.41
N ARG A 249 -4.02 -14.25 -0.28
CA ARG A 249 -3.02 -15.31 -0.11
C ARG A 249 -2.07 -15.40 -1.29
N ALA A 250 -2.60 -15.28 -2.51
CA ALA A 250 -1.80 -15.27 -3.73
C ALA A 250 -0.87 -14.05 -3.79
N ALA A 251 -1.37 -12.86 -3.43
CA ALA A 251 -0.57 -11.64 -3.42
C ALA A 251 0.55 -11.68 -2.37
N ILE A 252 0.25 -12.10 -1.14
CA ILE A 252 1.27 -12.28 -0.09
C ILE A 252 2.31 -13.33 -0.51
N ARG A 253 1.87 -14.46 -1.07
CA ARG A 253 2.76 -15.49 -1.62
C ARG A 253 3.68 -14.87 -2.67
N TYR A 254 3.12 -14.13 -3.63
CA TYR A 254 3.88 -13.47 -4.70
C TYR A 254 4.98 -12.56 -4.16
N PHE A 255 4.69 -11.77 -3.12
CA PHE A 255 5.72 -11.00 -2.45
C PHE A 255 6.83 -11.90 -1.88
N GLU A 256 6.46 -12.89 -1.08
CA GLU A 256 7.40 -13.70 -0.31
C GLU A 256 8.32 -14.60 -1.15
N TYR A 257 7.95 -14.96 -2.38
CA TYR A 257 8.79 -15.78 -3.25
C TYR A 257 9.49 -15.00 -4.37
N THR A 258 8.95 -13.85 -4.79
CA THR A 258 9.47 -13.11 -5.96
C THR A 258 10.12 -11.79 -5.60
N LEU A 259 9.53 -11.03 -4.68
CA LEU A 259 9.75 -9.58 -4.63
C LEU A 259 10.35 -9.09 -3.31
N ALA A 260 9.88 -9.63 -2.18
CA ALA A 260 10.02 -8.99 -0.87
C ALA A 260 9.95 -10.00 0.28
N TYR A 261 10.11 -9.48 1.49
CA TYR A 261 9.76 -10.21 2.71
C TYR A 261 8.36 -9.80 3.19
N SER A 262 7.76 -10.61 4.08
CA SER A 262 6.61 -10.19 4.87
C SER A 262 6.89 -10.24 6.38
N ALA A 263 6.22 -9.41 7.18
CA ALA A 263 6.29 -9.43 8.64
C ALA A 263 4.90 -9.23 9.25
N LEU A 264 4.77 -9.46 10.56
CA LEU A 264 3.59 -9.07 11.33
C LEU A 264 3.84 -7.72 12.00
N SER A 265 2.83 -6.87 12.04
CA SER A 265 2.88 -5.57 12.69
C SER A 265 3.25 -5.69 14.17
N GLU A 266 2.74 -6.70 14.87
CA GLU A 266 3.05 -6.94 16.28
C GLU A 266 4.55 -7.22 16.51
N GLU A 267 5.19 -7.96 15.61
CA GLU A 267 6.61 -8.28 15.69
C GLU A 267 7.49 -7.05 15.40
N VAL A 268 7.04 -6.18 14.49
CA VAL A 268 7.67 -4.88 14.26
C VAL A 268 7.53 -4.00 15.50
N ARG A 269 6.33 -3.91 16.08
CA ARG A 269 6.05 -3.14 17.31
C ARG A 269 6.93 -3.57 18.48
N ARG A 270 7.05 -4.88 18.72
CA ARG A 270 7.98 -5.44 19.74
C ARG A 270 9.43 -5.05 19.47
N GLY A 271 9.82 -4.92 18.20
CA GLY A 271 11.15 -4.47 17.81
C GLY A 271 11.39 -2.96 17.95
N LEU A 272 10.34 -2.15 18.07
CA LEU A 272 10.42 -0.69 18.22
C LEU A 272 10.58 -0.24 19.67
N GLY A 273 10.16 -1.05 20.65
CA GLY A 273 10.12 -0.67 22.08
C GLY A 273 8.72 -0.36 22.56
#